data_AF-A0A0X3NM21-F1
#
_entry.id   AF-A0A0X3NM21-F1
#
_cell.length_a   1.000
_cell.length_b   1.000
_cell.length_c   1.000
_cell.angle_alpha   90.00
_cell.angle_beta   90.00
_cell.angle_gamma   90.00
#
_symmetry.space_group_name_H-M   'P 1'
#
loop_
_entity.id
_entity.type
_entity.pdbx_description
1 polymer ?
#
loop_
_entity_poly.entity_id
_entity_poly.type
_entity_poly.pdbx_seq_one_letter_code
_entity_poly.pdbx_strand_id
1 'polypeptide(L)'
;HEQIRISDGDTGFGYKRLFGRFLQYGTVTKVFVEDPYIRSSMQLEKFSHFCEVVISSPSPVQRISLTTGQHSQNPTEQLEKLKILQQDLHARNVTFEWTFSSALHDRKI
;
A
#
# COMPACT_ATOMS: atom_id res chain seq x y z
N HIS A 1 18.33 -5.63 3.65
CA HIS A 1 17.11 -4.82 3.83
C HIS A 1 17.26 -3.59 2.95
N GLU A 2 16.43 -3.44 1.93
CA GLU A 2 16.43 -2.27 1.04
C GLU A 2 15.15 -1.46 1.30
N GLN A 3 15.30 -0.15 1.49
CA GLN A 3 14.20 0.79 1.72
C GLN A 3 14.17 1.78 0.55
N ILE A 4 13.05 1.86 -0.18
CA ILE A 4 12.88 2.80 -1.28
C ILE A 4 12.01 3.95 -0.78
N ARG A 5 12.53 5.17 -0.84
CA ARG A 5 11.77 6.40 -0.58
C ARG A 5 11.34 6.99 -1.93
N ILE A 6 10.03 6.99 -2.19
CA ILE A 6 9.45 7.65 -3.37
C ILE A 6 9.06 9.07 -2.96
N SER A 7 9.48 10.08 -3.73
CA SER A 7 9.20 11.49 -3.46
C SER A 7 8.01 12.00 -4.28
N ASP A 8 7.36 13.04 -3.76
CA ASP A 8 6.16 13.66 -4.34
C ASP A 8 6.50 14.33 -5.70
N GLY A 9 5.84 13.91 -6.79
CA GLY A 9 5.97 14.52 -8.12
C GLY A 9 6.44 13.59 -9.24
N ASP A 10 6.84 12.36 -8.93
CA ASP A 10 7.25 11.38 -9.95
C ASP A 10 6.02 10.90 -10.76
N THR A 11 5.89 11.38 -11.99
CA THR A 11 4.90 10.90 -12.97
C THR A 11 5.58 10.07 -14.04
N GLY A 12 4.94 8.95 -14.45
CA GLY A 12 5.49 8.00 -15.44
C GLY A 12 6.02 6.68 -14.86
N PHE A 13 6.04 6.53 -13.54
CA PHE A 13 6.44 5.31 -12.85
C PHE A 13 5.21 4.58 -12.30
N GLY A 14 4.47 3.87 -13.16
CA GLY A 14 3.43 2.96 -12.67
C GLY A 14 4.03 2.01 -11.62
N TYR A 15 3.26 1.64 -10.59
CA TYR A 15 3.68 0.71 -9.53
C TYR A 15 4.40 -0.54 -10.10
N LYS A 16 3.97 -1.01 -11.27
CA LYS A 16 4.61 -2.12 -11.99
C LYS A 16 6.08 -1.88 -12.41
N ARG A 17 6.51 -0.65 -12.69
CA ARG A 17 7.92 -0.34 -13.05
C ARG A 17 8.81 -0.18 -11.83
N LEU A 18 8.31 0.45 -10.77
CA LEU A 18 9.05 0.65 -9.51
C LEU A 18 9.22 -0.67 -8.75
N PHE A 19 8.11 -1.40 -8.58
CA PHE A 19 8.09 -2.62 -7.79
C PHE A 19 8.33 -3.86 -8.65
N GLY A 20 8.11 -3.80 -9.96
CA GLY A 20 8.30 -4.95 -10.85
C GLY A 20 9.71 -5.50 -10.84
N ARG A 21 10.75 -4.67 -10.73
CA ARG A 21 12.13 -5.17 -10.61
C ARG A 21 12.34 -6.03 -9.37
N PHE A 22 11.69 -5.72 -8.26
CA PHE A 22 11.84 -6.47 -7.00
C PHE A 22 10.92 -7.69 -6.97
N LEU A 23 9.73 -7.57 -7.55
CA LEU A 23 8.72 -8.63 -7.58
C LEU A 23 8.98 -9.68 -8.67
N GLN A 24 9.78 -9.36 -9.69
CA GLN A 24 10.14 -10.29 -10.78
C GLN A 24 11.02 -11.45 -10.31
N TYR A 25 11.81 -11.27 -9.25
CA TYR A 25 12.68 -12.32 -8.74
C TYR A 25 11.92 -13.43 -8.00
N GLY A 26 10.62 -13.26 -7.73
CA GLY A 26 9.78 -14.32 -7.18
C GLY A 26 10.02 -14.65 -5.69
N THR A 27 10.78 -13.82 -4.97
CA THR A 27 11.20 -14.10 -3.58
C THR A 27 10.45 -13.29 -2.54
N VAL A 28 9.63 -12.32 -2.95
CA VAL A 28 8.97 -11.41 -2.03
C VAL A 28 7.72 -12.08 -1.44
N THR A 29 7.69 -12.22 -0.12
CA THR A 29 6.54 -12.79 0.62
C THR A 29 5.78 -11.75 1.44
N LYS A 30 6.42 -10.61 1.74
CA LYS A 30 5.86 -9.54 2.58
C LYS A 30 6.15 -8.18 1.97
N VAL A 31 5.15 -7.31 1.99
CA VAL A 31 5.24 -5.92 1.50
C VAL A 31 4.83 -4.97 2.61
N PHE A 32 5.66 -3.97 2.88
CA PHE A 32 5.39 -2.91 3.85
C PHE A 32 5.29 -1.58 3.09
N VAL A 33 4.21 -0.83 3.33
CA VAL A 33 3.96 0.47 2.73
C VAL A 33 3.74 1.48 3.82
N GLU A 34 4.49 2.58 3.79
CA GLU A 34 4.31 3.72 4.68
C GLU A 34 3.97 4.93 3.82
N ASP A 35 2.71 5.39 3.88
CA ASP A 35 2.24 6.55 3.13
C ASP A 35 1.23 7.33 3.99
N PRO A 36 1.58 8.55 4.46
CA PRO A 36 0.69 9.32 5.32
C PRO A 36 -0.63 9.70 4.66
N TYR A 37 -0.74 9.64 3.33
CA TYR A 37 -1.82 10.21 2.56
C TYR A 37 -2.80 9.18 2.02
N ILE A 38 -2.75 7.89 2.37
CA ILE A 38 -3.81 6.94 1.95
C ILE A 38 -5.06 7.16 2.82
N ARG A 39 -5.81 8.23 2.53
CA ARG A 39 -6.94 8.73 3.33
C ARG A 39 -8.24 8.81 2.54
N SER A 40 -8.19 9.38 1.34
CA SER A 40 -9.37 9.57 0.49
C SER A 40 -9.69 8.34 -0.36
N SER A 41 -10.91 8.31 -0.90
CA SER A 41 -11.40 7.31 -1.86
C SER A 41 -10.44 7.06 -3.02
N MET A 42 -10.02 8.12 -3.71
CA MET A 42 -9.08 8.00 -4.84
C MET A 42 -7.71 7.44 -4.41
N GLN A 43 -7.24 7.79 -3.22
CA GLN A 43 -5.95 7.28 -2.73
C GLN A 43 -6.04 5.79 -2.36
N LEU A 44 -7.15 5.38 -1.75
CA LEU A 44 -7.44 3.97 -1.47
C LEU A 44 -7.62 3.15 -2.75
N GLU A 45 -8.25 3.70 -3.79
CA GLU A 45 -8.36 3.06 -5.10
C GLU A 45 -6.98 2.88 -5.75
N LYS A 46 -6.13 3.91 -5.71
CA LYS A 46 -4.73 3.81 -6.17
C LYS A 46 -3.95 2.73 -5.40
N PHE A 47 -4.13 2.66 -4.09
CA PHE A 47 -3.50 1.64 -3.26
C PHE A 47 -4.03 0.23 -3.54
N SER A 48 -5.34 0.08 -3.76
CA SER A 48 -5.93 -1.19 -4.20
C SER A 48 -5.31 -1.66 -5.52
N HIS A 49 -5.19 -0.76 -6.50
CA HIS A 49 -4.52 -1.07 -7.76
C HIS A 49 -3.05 -1.48 -7.56
N PHE A 50 -2.35 -0.86 -6.61
CA PHE A 50 -1.00 -1.31 -6.22
C PHE A 50 -1.01 -2.75 -5.69
N CYS A 51 -1.91 -3.08 -4.75
CA CYS A 51 -2.04 -4.45 -4.22
C CYS A 51 -2.33 -5.47 -5.33
N GLU A 52 -3.18 -5.14 -6.30
CA GLU A 52 -3.47 -5.99 -7.45
C GLU A 52 -2.21 -6.30 -8.28
N VAL A 53 -1.39 -5.27 -8.54
CA VAL A 53 -0.12 -5.43 -9.28
C VAL A 53 0.86 -6.31 -8.49
N VAL A 54 0.90 -6.15 -7.17
CA VAL A 54 1.76 -6.95 -6.28
C VAL A 54 1.36 -8.41 -6.30
N ILE A 55 0.06 -8.71 -6.15
CA ILE A 55 -0.47 -10.08 -6.11
C ILE A 55 -0.36 -10.76 -7.48
N SER A 56 -0.49 -9.99 -8.56
CA SER A 56 -0.35 -10.50 -9.94
C SER A 56 1.11 -10.71 -10.35
N SER A 57 2.07 -10.44 -9.46
CA SER A 57 3.49 -10.64 -9.75
C SER A 57 3.93 -12.09 -9.57
N PRO A 58 5.10 -12.50 -10.10
CA PRO A 58 5.65 -13.83 -9.86
C PRO A 58 5.99 -14.13 -8.39
N SER A 59 6.00 -13.11 -7.53
CA SER A 59 6.34 -13.26 -6.13
C SER A 59 5.16 -13.81 -5.31
N PRO A 60 5.37 -14.81 -4.44
CA PRO A 60 4.32 -15.39 -3.61
C PRO A 60 4.05 -14.50 -2.39
N VAL A 61 3.52 -13.30 -2.63
CA VAL A 61 3.20 -12.34 -1.58
C VAL A 61 2.05 -12.86 -0.73
N GLN A 62 2.29 -12.99 0.56
CA GLN A 62 1.33 -13.50 1.54
C GLN A 62 0.86 -12.43 2.52
N ARG A 63 1.62 -11.33 2.67
CA ARG A 63 1.27 -10.25 3.59
C ARG A 63 1.56 -8.87 3.02
N ILE A 64 0.61 -7.97 3.18
CA ILE A 64 0.74 -6.54 2.89
C ILE A 64 0.41 -5.76 4.16
N SER A 65 1.31 -4.87 4.58
CA SER A 65 1.13 -4.03 5.76
C SER A 65 1.16 -2.55 5.35
N LEU A 66 0.13 -1.79 5.70
CA LEU A 66 0.02 -0.36 5.43
C LEU A 66 0.10 0.47 6.70
N THR A 67 1.06 1.38 6.79
CA THR A 67 1.07 2.46 7.78
C THR A 67 0.62 3.75 7.08
N THR A 68 -0.49 4.34 7.53
CA THR A 68 -1.05 5.57 6.93
C THR A 68 -1.47 6.58 7.99
N GLY A 69 -1.74 7.82 7.57
CA GLY A 69 -2.39 8.81 8.42
C GLY A 69 -3.90 8.56 8.49
N GLN A 70 -4.51 8.85 9.64
CA GLN A 70 -5.96 8.81 9.78
C GLN A 70 -6.60 10.04 9.12
N HIS A 71 -7.73 9.86 8.44
CA HIS A 71 -8.49 10.96 7.87
C HIS A 71 -9.12 11.79 8.99
N SER A 72 -8.92 13.11 8.97
CA SER A 72 -9.41 14.01 10.02
C SER A 72 -10.94 14.18 10.00
N GLN A 73 -11.51 14.34 8.82
CA GLN A 73 -12.96 14.58 8.65
C GLN A 73 -13.79 13.30 8.53
N ASN A 74 -13.33 12.30 7.75
CA ASN A 74 -14.08 11.07 7.47
C ASN A 74 -13.29 9.79 7.83
N PRO A 75 -12.92 9.57 9.10
CA PRO A 75 -12.17 8.37 9.51
C PRO A 75 -12.95 7.07 9.31
N THR A 76 -14.28 7.11 9.44
CA THR A 76 -15.14 5.92 9.28
C THR A 76 -15.13 5.42 7.84
N GLU A 77 -15.27 6.31 6.86
CA GLU A 77 -15.24 5.94 5.44
C GLU A 77 -13.88 5.34 5.05
N GLN A 78 -12.78 5.92 5.53
CA GLN A 78 -11.44 5.38 5.34
C GLN A 78 -11.34 3.94 5.89
N LEU A 79 -11.84 3.72 7.11
CA LEU A 79 -11.82 2.41 7.76
C LEU A 79 -12.67 1.37 7.02
N GLU A 80 -13.86 1.74 6.57
CA GLU A 80 -14.74 0.86 5.80
C GLU A 80 -14.08 0.40 4.50
N LYS A 81 -13.43 1.32 3.78
CA LYS A 81 -12.70 0.99 2.55
C LYS A 81 -11.48 0.11 2.79
N LEU A 82 -10.74 0.37 3.87
CA LEU A 82 -9.62 -0.50 4.28
C LEU A 82 -10.10 -1.92 4.63
N LYS A 83 -11.27 -2.05 5.26
CA LYS A 83 -11.90 -3.34 5.55
C LYS A 83 -12.34 -4.07 4.28
N ILE A 84 -12.95 -3.36 3.33
CA ILE A 84 -13.32 -3.94 2.03
C ILE A 84 -12.06 -4.48 1.34
N LEU A 85 -11.00 -3.67 1.26
CA LEU A 85 -9.73 -4.09 0.70
C LEU A 85 -9.13 -5.30 1.45
N GLN A 86 -9.24 -5.32 2.78
CA GLN A 86 -8.79 -6.47 3.58
C GLN A 86 -9.51 -7.76 3.19
N GLN A 87 -10.83 -7.71 3.02
CA GLN A 87 -11.64 -8.86 2.62
C GLN A 87 -11.29 -9.32 1.21
N ASP A 88 -11.10 -8.39 0.28
CA ASP A 88 -10.72 -8.68 -1.11
C ASP A 88 -9.35 -9.37 -1.19
N LEU A 89 -8.37 -8.90 -0.42
CA LEU A 89 -7.03 -9.49 -0.36
C LEU A 89 -7.04 -10.84 0.36
N HIS A 90 -7.84 -10.98 1.43
CA HIS A 90 -7.99 -12.23 2.15
C HIS A 90 -8.60 -13.33 1.26
N ALA A 91 -9.57 -12.98 0.40
CA ALA A 91 -10.14 -13.91 -0.59
C ALA A 91 -9.08 -14.46 -1.57
N ARG A 92 -7.94 -13.78 -1.70
CA ARG A 92 -6.80 -14.17 -2.52
C ARG A 92 -5.65 -14.78 -1.71
N ASN A 93 -5.92 -15.18 -0.46
CA ASN A 93 -4.96 -15.71 0.50
C ASN A 93 -3.84 -14.73 0.88
N VAL A 94 -4.10 -13.42 0.80
CA VAL A 94 -3.16 -12.38 1.22
C VAL A 94 -3.66 -11.71 2.49
N THR A 95 -2.84 -11.74 3.54
CA THR A 95 -3.13 -11.04 4.79
C THR A 95 -2.87 -9.55 4.61
N PHE A 96 -3.88 -8.72 4.82
CA PHE A 96 -3.73 -7.27 4.84
C PHE A 96 -3.92 -6.73 6.25
N GLU A 97 -2.95 -5.94 6.70
CA GLU A 97 -2.96 -5.27 8.00
C GLU A 97 -2.69 -3.78 7.79
N TRP A 98 -3.33 -2.91 8.58
CA TRP A 98 -3.01 -1.49 8.57
C TRP A 98 -2.84 -0.93 9.97
N THR A 99 -2.04 0.11 10.07
CA THR A 99 -1.83 0.89 11.28
C THR A 99 -1.96 2.37 10.95
N PHE A 100 -2.59 3.12 11.85
CA PHE A 100 -2.62 4.57 11.75
C PHE A 100 -1.44 5.14 12.54
N SER A 101 -0.70 6.04 11.92
CA SER A 101 0.39 6.75 12.57
C SER A 101 0.22 8.26 12.40
N SER A 102 0.07 8.95 13.53
CA SER A 102 0.18 10.40 13.61
C SER A 102 1.64 10.88 13.51
N ALA A 103 2.63 10.00 13.66
CA ALA A 103 4.04 10.37 13.51
C ALA A 103 4.47 10.50 12.03
N LEU A 104 3.67 10.00 11.07
CA LEU A 104 3.93 10.17 9.64
C LEU A 104 3.67 11.61 9.13
N HIS A 105 3.37 12.57 10.01
CA HIS A 105 3.27 13.99 9.66
C HIS A 105 4.60 14.60 9.18
N ASP A 106 5.73 13.95 9.44
CA ASP A 106 7.04 14.39 8.97
C ASP A 106 7.25 14.05 7.48
N ARG A 107 6.69 14.89 6.59
CA ARG A 107 7.58 15.48 5.58
C ARG A 107 8.46 16.45 6.35
N LYS A 108 9.58 15.99 6.92
CA LYS A 108 10.72 16.89 7.06
C LYS A 108 11.18 17.20 5.64
N ILE A 109 10.80 18.39 5.18
CA ILE A 109 11.47 19.08 4.08
C ILE A 109 12.87 19.43 4.55
#